data_AF-A0A933TV96-F1
#
_entry.id   AF-A0A933TV96-F1
#
_cell.length_a   1.000
_cell.length_b   1.000
_cell.length_c   1.000
_cell.angle_alpha   90.00
_cell.angle_beta   90.00
_cell.angle_gamma   90.00
#
_symmetry.space_group_name_H-M   'P 1'
#
loop_
_entity.id
_entity.type
_entity.pdbx_description
1 polymer ?
#
loop_
_entity_poly.entity_id
_entity_poly.type
_entity_poly.pdbx_seq_one_letter_code
_entity_poly.pdbx_strand_id
1 'polypeptide(L)' 'VNASMFRSGQWSVAAQDADDHLLFQKSAGALYYDPDGNGVMAKFLVATLQGVHALDVNDISAVIPSAP' A
#
# COMPACT_ATOMS: atom_id res chain seq x y z
N VAL A 1 -2.88 -10.12 -3.36
CA VAL A 1 -1.68 -9.31 -3.04
C VAL A 1 -0.65 -10.23 -2.42
N ASN A 2 0.61 -10.05 -2.77
CA ASN A 2 1.73 -10.86 -2.27
C ASN A 2 2.73 -9.93 -1.55
N ALA A 3 3.71 -10.51 -0.85
CA ALA A 3 4.66 -9.74 -0.04
C ALA A 3 5.48 -8.72 -0.85
N SER A 4 5.75 -9.00 -2.13
CA SER A 4 6.45 -8.06 -3.02
C SER A 4 5.60 -6.84 -3.40
N MET A 5 4.27 -6.92 -3.26
CA MET A 5 3.37 -5.82 -3.61
C MET A 5 3.11 -4.83 -2.48
N PHE A 6 3.47 -5.17 -1.24
CA PHE A 6 3.08 -4.41 -0.07
C PHE A 6 4.29 -4.05 0.79
N ARG A 7 4.39 -2.76 1.11
CA ARG A 7 5.43 -2.23 1.97
C ARG A 7 4.84 -1.32 3.03
N SER A 8 5.42 -1.37 4.22
CA SER A 8 5.05 -0.49 5.32
C SER A 8 6.25 0.23 5.93
N GLY A 9 6.01 1.44 6.41
CA GLY A 9 7.02 2.26 7.07
C GLY A 9 6.43 3.05 8.24
N GLN A 10 7.25 3.42 9.22
CA GLN A 10 6.76 4.05 10.45
C GLN A 10 6.30 5.50 10.18
N TRP A 11 7.18 6.33 9.65
CA TRP A 11 6.94 7.77 9.47
C TRP A 11 6.83 8.19 8.00
N SER A 12 7.39 7.39 7.11
CA SER A 12 7.31 7.55 5.67
C SER A 12 7.36 6.17 5.04
N VAL A 13 6.88 6.08 3.81
CA VAL A 13 6.92 4.86 3.01
C VAL A 13 7.11 5.27 1.55
N ALA A 14 7.97 4.54 0.86
CA ALA A 14 8.27 4.68 -0.55
C ALA A 14 8.55 3.28 -1.11
N ALA A 15 8.21 3.08 -2.37
CA ALA A 15 8.58 1.88 -3.11
C ALA A 15 10.11 1.71 -3.18
N GLN A 16 10.57 0.47 -3.25
CA GLN A 16 11.97 0.09 -3.36
C GLN A 16 12.28 -0.68 -4.65
N ASP A 17 11.33 -1.46 -5.16
CA ASP A 17 11.43 -2.19 -6.42
C ASP A 17 10.15 -2.04 -7.25
N ALA A 18 10.11 -2.61 -8.45
CA ALA A 18 9.02 -2.39 -9.40
C ALA A 18 7.67 -2.99 -9.01
N ASP A 19 7.60 -3.77 -7.93
CA ASP A 19 6.38 -4.46 -7.53
C ASP A 19 5.66 -3.77 -6.35
N ASP A 20 6.30 -2.80 -5.65
CA ASP A 20 5.82 -2.13 -4.44
C ASP A 20 4.63 -1.16 -4.69
N HIS A 21 3.49 -1.69 -5.13
CA HIS A 21 2.31 -0.90 -5.49
C HIS A 21 1.47 -0.41 -4.30
N LEU A 22 1.53 -1.08 -3.15
CA LEU A 22 0.77 -0.70 -1.95
C LEU A 22 1.72 -0.29 -0.83
N LEU A 23 1.55 0.94 -0.35
CA LEU A 23 2.46 1.56 0.60
C LEU A 23 1.68 2.04 1.84
N PHE A 24 2.01 1.53 3.03
CA PHE A 24 1.35 1.91 4.28
C PHE A 24 2.26 2.71 5.22
N GLN A 25 1.81 3.89 5.62
CA GLN A 25 2.47 4.74 6.61
C GLN A 25 1.80 4.59 7.98
N LYS A 26 2.46 3.87 8.90
CA LYS A 26 1.90 3.47 10.20
C LYS A 26 1.55 4.65 11.11
N SER A 27 2.37 5.70 11.16
CA SER A 27 2.12 6.86 12.03
C SER A 27 0.87 7.65 11.66
N ALA A 28 0.51 7.64 10.38
CA ALA A 28 -0.63 8.39 9.85
C ALA A 28 -1.84 7.49 9.56
N GLY A 29 -1.67 6.16 9.63
CA GLY A 29 -2.68 5.21 9.13
C GLY A 29 -2.94 5.37 7.64
N ALA A 30 -2.01 5.93 6.86
CA ALA A 30 -2.26 6.29 5.46
C ALA A 30 -1.86 5.14 4.53
N LEU A 31 -2.80 4.67 3.73
CA LEU A 31 -2.58 3.70 2.66
C LEU A 31 -2.50 4.43 1.32
N TYR A 32 -1.41 4.19 0.61
CA TYR A 32 -1.14 4.77 -0.70
C TYR A 32 -1.05 3.69 -1.77
N TYR A 33 -1.40 4.07 -3.00
CA TYR A 33 -1.18 3.30 -4.21
C TYR A 33 -0.07 3.96 -5.04
N ASP A 34 0.95 3.20 -5.39
CA ASP A 34 2.01 3.60 -6.31
C ASP A 34 1.76 3.00 -7.70
N PRO A 35 1.45 3.80 -8.74
CA PRO A 35 1.06 3.28 -10.05
C PRO A 35 2.17 2.55 -10.79
N ASP A 36 3.42 3.00 -10.66
CA ASP A 36 4.57 2.40 -11.34
C ASP A 36 5.31 1.39 -10.45
N GLY A 37 4.87 1.29 -9.19
CA GLY A 37 5.38 0.35 -8.20
C GLY A 37 6.78 0.69 -7.70
N ASN A 38 7.54 1.56 -8.36
CA ASN A 38 8.96 1.80 -8.08
C ASN A 38 9.26 3.17 -7.44
N GLY A 39 8.25 4.03 -7.28
CA GLY A 39 8.37 5.30 -6.57
C GLY A 39 8.91 6.45 -7.41
N VAL A 40 9.03 6.29 -8.73
CA VAL A 40 9.36 7.38 -9.66
C VAL A 40 8.15 8.29 -9.83
N MET A 41 6.96 7.70 -9.97
CA MET A 41 5.69 8.43 -9.98
C MET A 41 5.23 8.81 -8.57
N ALA A 42 4.39 9.84 -8.49
CA ALA A 42 3.77 10.22 -7.23
C ALA A 42 2.74 9.15 -6.81
N LYS A 43 2.90 8.61 -5.60
CA LYS A 43 1.89 7.76 -4.96
C LYS A 43 0.61 8.54 -4.64
N PHE A 44 -0.53 7.87 -4.72
CA PHE A 44 -1.84 8.42 -4.44
C PHE A 44 -2.38 7.92 -3.10
N LEU A 45 -2.93 8.81 -2.26
CA LEU A 45 -3.63 8.39 -1.05
C LEU A 45 -4.95 7.72 -1.44
N VAL A 46 -5.14 6.47 -1.04
CA VAL A 46 -6.38 5.72 -1.32
C VAL A 46 -7.27 5.62 -0.09
N ALA A 47 -6.69 5.57 1.11
CA ALA A 47 -7.44 5.51 2.36
C ALA A 47 -6.63 6.00 3.56
N THR A 48 -7.34 6.49 4.58
CA THR A 48 -6.80 6.69 5.93
C THR A 48 -7.49 5.74 6.89
N LEU A 49 -6.74 4.81 7.47
CA LEU A 49 -7.19 3.77 8.38
C LEU A 49 -7.06 4.25 9.83
N GLN A 50 -8.17 4.67 10.43
CA GLN A 50 -8.17 5.19 11.80
C GLN A 50 -7.90 4.08 12.82
N GLY A 51 -6.97 4.32 13.75
CA GLY A 51 -6.61 3.37 14.81
C GLY A 51 -5.81 2.15 14.33
N VAL A 52 -5.41 2.11 13.05
CA VAL A 52 -4.60 1.03 12.48
C VAL A 52 -3.14 1.47 12.45
N HIS A 53 -2.30 0.83 13.25
CA HIS A 53 -0.86 1.11 13.34
C HIS A 53 0.01 -0.06 12.84
N ALA A 54 -0.63 -1.19 12.55
CA ALA A 54 -0.03 -2.37 11.95
C ALA A 54 -1.01 -2.90 10.89
N LEU A 55 -0.51 -3.10 9.69
CA LEU A 55 -1.21 -3.71 8.57
C LEU A 55 -0.20 -4.63 7.90
N ASP A 56 -0.57 -5.88 7.72
CA ASP A 56 0.22 -6.89 7.03
C ASP A 56 -0.37 -7.20 5.65
N VAL A 57 0.43 -7.77 4.76
CA VAL A 57 -0.06 -8.18 3.44
C VAL A 57 -1.21 -9.19 3.53
N ASN A 58 -1.22 -10.03 4.57
CA ASN A 58 -2.28 -11.01 4.79
C ASN A 58 -3.62 -10.37 5.16
N ASP A 59 -3.64 -9.10 5.57
CA ASP A 59 -4.87 -8.34 5.86
C ASP A 59 -5.54 -7.79 4.59
N ILE A 60 -4.87 -7.89 3.44
CA ILE A 60 -5.30 -7.26 2.18
C ILE A 60 -5.69 -8.37 1.19
N SER A 61 -6.84 -8.21 0.55
CA SER A 61 -7.25 -9.06 -0.58
C SER A 61 -7.66 -8.19 -1.76
N ALA A 62 -7.17 -8.56 -2.95
CA ALA A 62 -7.60 -7.94 -4.19
C ALA A 62 -8.80 -8.75 -4.70
N VAL A 63 -9.99 -8.16 -4.62
CA VAL A 63 -11.21 -8.78 -5.13
C VAL A 63 -11.51 -8.16 -6.48
N ILE A 64 -11.36 -8.95 -7.55
CA ILE A 64 -11.91 -8.60 -8.86
C ILE A 64 -13.40 -8.98 -8.84
N PRO A 65 -14.34 -8.03 -8.94
CA PRO A 65 -15.75 -8.39 -9.06
C PRO A 65 -15.93 -9.21 -10.34
N SER A 66 -16.71 -10.28 -10.27
CA SER A 66 -17.14 -10.99 -11.48
C SER A 66 -17.90 -10.01 -12.36
N ALA A 67 -17.64 -10.04 -13.67
CA ALA A 67 -18.40 -9.28 -14.64
C ALA A 67 -19.91 -9.53 -14.44
N PRO A 68 -20.75 -8.49 -14.61
CA PRO A 68 -22.20 -8.59 -14.41
C PRO A 68 -22.86 -9.63 -15.32
#